data_AF-A0A6L2PIU0-F1
#
_entry.id   AF-A0A6L2PIU0-F1
#
_cell.length_a   1.000
_cell.length_b   1.000
_cell.length_c   1.000
_cell.angle_alpha   90.00
_cell.angle_beta   90.00
_cell.angle_gamma   90.00
#
_symmetry.space_group_name_H-M   'P 1'
#
loop_
_entity.id
_entity.type
_entity.pdbx_description
1 polymer ?
#
loop_
_entity_poly.entity_id
_entity_poly.type
_entity_poly.pdbx_seq_one_letter_code
_entity_poly.pdbx_strand_id
1 'polypeptide(L)' 'ERIVSVTRQKEGGLGLSIKGGAEHKLPILISRIFKDQAADRTGELFVGDAIIK' A
#
# COMPACT_ATOMS: atom_id res chain seq x y z
N GLU A 1 1.12 5.81 14.12
CA GLU A 1 2.07 5.07 13.28
C GLU A 1 1.91 3.59 13.57
N ARG A 2 1.95 2.73 12.53
CA ARG A 2 1.84 1.27 12.67
C ARG A 2 2.72 0.58 11.63
N ILE A 3 3.20 -0.63 11.95
CA ILE A 3 3.94 -1.48 11.02
C ILE A 3 2.99 -2.58 10.56
N VAL A 4 2.77 -2.70 9.25
CA VAL A 4 1.93 -3.73 8.66
C VAL A 4 2.78 -4.60 7.75
N SER A 5 2.75 -5.91 7.98
CA SER A 5 3.47 -6.88 7.14
C SER A 5 2.56 -7.37 6.02
N VAL A 6 3.01 -7.23 4.77
CA VAL A 6 2.30 -7.77 3.60
C VAL A 6 3.17 -8.81 2.91
N THR A 7 2.68 -10.04 2.80
CA THR A 7 3.36 -11.11 2.07
C THR A 7 2.94 -11.11 0.60
N ARG A 8 3.92 -10.99 -0.30
CA ARG A 8 3.69 -11.01 -1.75
C ARG A 8 3.06 -12.34 -2.18
N GLN A 9 1.99 -12.26 -2.98
CA GLN A 9 1.41 -13.42 -3.65
C GLN A 9 2.09 -13.70 -4.99
N LYS A 10 2.06 -14.97 -5.43
CA LYS A 10 2.66 -15.40 -6.71
C LYS A 10 2.02 -14.67 -7.90
N GLU A 11 0.71 -14.54 -7.88
CA GLU A 11 -0.08 -13.73 -8.80
C GLU A 11 -0.50 -12.42 -8.10
N GLY A 12 -0.54 -11.30 -8.84
CA GLY A 12 -1.05 -10.01 -8.32
C GLY A 12 -0.09 -9.21 -7.40
N GLY A 13 0.95 -9.85 -6.84
CA GLY A 13 1.98 -9.15 -6.08
C GLY A 13 1.53 -8.73 -4.67
N LEU A 14 1.67 -7.44 -4.33
CA LEU A 14 1.23 -6.89 -3.03
C LEU A 14 -0.23 -6.43 -3.04
N GLY A 15 -0.85 -6.23 -4.21
CA GLY A 15 -2.26 -5.83 -4.27
C GLY A 15 -2.56 -4.38 -3.85
N LEU A 16 -1.63 -3.45 -4.06
CA LEU A 16 -1.85 -2.00 -3.83
C LEU A 16 -1.17 -1.13 -4.89
N SER A 17 -1.63 0.11 -5.07
CA SER A 17 -0.99 1.14 -5.90
C SER A 17 -0.54 2.33 -5.06
N ILE A 18 0.61 2.89 -5.38
CA ILE A 18 1.21 4.02 -4.69
C ILE A 18 1.18 5.27 -5.58
N LYS A 19 1.02 6.45 -4.97
CA LYS A 19 1.21 7.76 -5.61
C LYS A 19 2.12 8.64 -4.74
N GLY A 20 2.65 9.68 -5.36
CA GLY A 20 3.59 10.59 -4.72
C GLY A 20 5.02 10.09 -4.83
N GLY A 21 5.94 10.82 -4.23
CA GLY A 21 7.35 10.63 -4.45
C GLY A 21 8.14 11.92 -4.25
N ALA A 22 9.43 11.76 -3.96
CA ALA A 22 10.33 12.88 -3.69
C ALA A 22 10.47 13.82 -4.89
N GLU A 23 10.35 13.28 -6.10
CA GLU A 23 10.40 14.02 -7.37
C GLU A 23 9.31 15.09 -7.48
N HIS A 24 8.18 14.88 -6.81
CA HIS A 24 7.06 15.83 -6.78
C HIS A 24 6.88 16.52 -5.43
N LYS A 25 7.79 16.29 -4.46
CA LYS A 25 7.67 16.78 -3.07
C LYS A 25 6.33 16.39 -2.41
N LEU A 26 5.79 15.23 -2.80
CA LEU A 26 4.54 14.69 -2.27
C LEU A 26 4.84 13.48 -1.37
N PRO A 27 4.08 13.28 -0.28
CA PRO A 27 4.19 12.06 0.52
C PRO A 27 3.86 10.83 -0.34
N ILE A 28 4.47 9.70 0.02
CA ILE A 28 4.16 8.41 -0.59
C ILE A 28 2.85 7.91 0.01
N LEU A 29 1.80 7.80 -0.80
CA LEU A 29 0.45 7.45 -0.35
C LEU A 29 -0.07 6.18 -1.03
N ILE A 30 -0.83 5.37 -0.29
CA ILE A 30 -1.63 4.29 -0.87
C ILE A 30 -2.80 4.92 -1.63
N SER A 31 -2.79 4.77 -2.96
CA SER A 31 -3.80 5.35 -3.86
C SER A 31 -4.90 4.37 -4.25
N ARG A 32 -4.67 3.06 -4.09
CA ARG A 32 -5.64 1.99 -4.35
C ARG A 32 -5.24 0.72 -3.61
N ILE A 33 -6.24 -0.01 -3.12
CA ILE A 33 -6.11 -1.38 -2.62
C ILE A 33 -6.98 -2.27 -3.51
N PHE A 34 -6.41 -3.37 -3.99
CA PHE A 34 -7.11 -4.30 -4.87
C PHE A 34 -7.79 -5.37 -4.01
N LYS A 35 -9.12 -5.47 -4.17
CA LYS A 35 -9.94 -6.42 -3.44
C LYS A 35 -9.41 -7.85 -3.59
N ASP A 36 -9.49 -8.61 -2.50
CA ASP A 36 -9.11 -10.02 -2.40
C ASP A 36 -7.61 -10.30 -2.66
N GLN A 37 -6.75 -9.27 -2.72
CA GLN A 37 -5.31 -9.41 -2.84
C GLN A 37 -4.57 -9.25 -1.50
N ALA A 38 -3.24 -9.41 -1.51
CA ALA A 38 -2.42 -9.45 -0.30
C ALA A 38 -2.65 -8.28 0.67
N ALA A 39 -2.66 -7.03 0.17
CA ALA A 39 -2.90 -5.85 1.01
C ALA A 39 -4.33 -5.75 1.55
N ASP A 40 -5.34 -6.13 0.77
CA ASP A 40 -6.74 -6.12 1.21
C ASP A 40 -6.98 -7.16 2.31
N ARG A 41 -6.38 -8.36 2.16
CA ARG A 41 -6.50 -9.46 3.13
C ARG A 41 -5.85 -9.18 4.48
N THR A 42 -4.97 -8.17 4.58
CA THR A 42 -4.49 -7.77 5.91
C THR A 42 -5.59 -7.10 6.71
N GLY A 43 -6.50 -6.36 6.06
CA GLY A 43 -7.50 -5.52 6.74
C GLY A 43 -6.90 -4.34 7.51
N GLU A 44 -5.59 -4.09 7.34
CA GLU A 44 -4.81 -3.13 8.13
C GLU A 44 -4.26 -1.96 7.29
N LEU A 45 -4.52 -1.94 5.98
CA LEU A 45 -4.11 -0.86 5.07
C LEU A 45 -5.34 -0.20 4.47
N PHE A 46 -5.29 1.12 4.30
CA PHE A 46 -6.38 1.91 3.74
C PHE A 46 -5.89 2.89 2.66
N VAL A 47 -6.77 3.21 1.72
CA VAL A 47 -6.51 4.27 0.74
C VAL A 47 -6.33 5.60 1.49
N GLY A 48 -5.26 6.32 1.18
CA GLY A 48 -4.86 7.55 1.86
C GLY A 48 -3.81 7.36 2.95
N ASP A 49 -3.52 6.13 3.38
CA ASP A 49 -2.41 5.88 4.30
C ASP A 49 -1.09 6.36 3.68
N ALA A 50 -0.28 7.04 4.49
CA ALA A 50 1.06 7.46 4.13
C ALA A 50 2.08 6.40 4.50
N ILE A 51 2.96 6.07 3.56
CA ILE A 51 4.09 5.18 3.78
C ILE A 51 5.27 6.05 4.23
N ILE A 52 5.74 5.77 5.45
CA ILE A 52 6.85 6.46 6.09
C ILE A 52 7.99 5.46 6.34
N LYS A 53 9.22 5.97 6.42
CA LYS A 53 10.43 5.18 6.67
C LYS A 53 10.69 5.02 8.16
#